data_AF-A0A136PCY5-F1
#
_entry.id   AF-A0A136PCY5-F1
#
_cell.length_a   1.000
_cell.length_b   1.000
_cell.length_c   1.000
_cell.angle_alpha   90.00
_cell.angle_beta   90.00
_cell.angle_gamma   90.00
#
_symmetry.space_group_name_H-M   'P 1'
#
loop_
_entity.id
_entity.type
_entity.pdbx_description
1 polymer ?
#
loop_
_entity_poly.entity_id
_entity_poly.type
_entity_poly.pdbx_seq_one_letter_code
_entity_poly.pdbx_strand_id
1 'polypeptide(L)' 'MQTYRCKCGESIITGSYPPAPCESCPKCNTTYAQHPDHHKEPQPHKWITKYDQNTGKSYEICQYCSVKKDGE' A
#
# COMPACT_ATOMS: atom_id res chain seq x y z
N MET A 1 -18.41 -2.02 -1.00
CA MET A 1 -17.11 -1.74 -1.66
C MET A 1 -16.97 -0.23 -1.77
N GLN A 2 -15.80 0.30 -1.44
CA GLN A 2 -15.47 1.71 -1.56
C GLN A 2 -14.45 1.90 -2.70
N THR A 3 -14.55 3.03 -3.39
CA THR A 3 -13.60 3.41 -4.46
C THR A 3 -12.69 4.49 -3.94
N TYR A 4 -11.38 4.28 -4.06
CA TYR A 4 -10.37 5.26 -3.71
C TYR A 4 -9.65 5.67 -4.98
N ARG A 5 -9.49 6.98 -5.18
CA ARG A 5 -8.83 7.54 -6.35
C ARG A 5 -7.53 8.20 -5.92
N CYS A 6 -6.56 8.34 -6.81
CA CYS A 6 -5.39 9.18 -6.54
C CYS A 6 -5.68 10.66 -6.82
N LYS A 7 -4.81 11.57 -6.38
CA LYS A 7 -5.02 13.02 -6.53
C LYS A 7 -5.09 13.47 -7.98
N CYS A 8 -4.29 12.90 -8.88
CA CYS A 8 -4.35 13.21 -10.31
C CYS A 8 -5.50 12.52 -11.04
N GLY A 9 -6.15 11.56 -10.38
CA GLY A 9 -7.33 10.89 -10.90
C GLY A 9 -7.09 9.78 -11.92
N GLU A 10 -5.84 9.42 -12.19
CA GLU A 10 -5.46 8.46 -13.24
C GLU A 10 -5.57 7.00 -12.81
N SER A 11 -5.48 6.73 -11.51
CA SER A 11 -5.64 5.41 -10.95
C SER A 11 -6.73 5.39 -9.89
N ILE A 12 -7.50 4.30 -9.92
CA ILE A 12 -8.53 3.99 -8.94
C ILE A 12 -8.27 2.59 -8.38
N ILE A 13 -8.58 2.41 -7.11
CA ILE A 13 -8.63 1.10 -6.48
C ILE A 13 -9.97 0.93 -5.79
N THR A 14 -10.47 -0.30 -5.78
CA THR A 14 -11.75 -0.64 -5.16
C THR A 14 -11.53 -1.74 -4.14
N GLY A 15 -12.06 -1.54 -2.93
CA GLY A 15 -11.86 -2.49 -1.85
C GLY A 15 -12.90 -2.35 -0.75
N SER A 16 -12.88 -3.29 0.20
CA SER A 16 -13.68 -3.19 1.43
C SER A 16 -12.98 -2.40 2.53
N TYR A 17 -11.65 -2.22 2.40
CA TYR A 17 -10.80 -1.52 3.35
C TYR A 17 -10.06 -0.37 2.66
N PRO A 18 -9.66 0.66 3.42
CA PRO A 18 -8.83 1.72 2.88
C PRO A 18 -7.49 1.17 2.41
N PRO A 19 -6.93 1.71 1.30
CA PRO A 19 -5.58 1.42 0.85
C PRO A 19 -4.57 1.62 1.96
N ALA A 20 -3.52 0.81 1.92
CA ALA A 20 -2.39 0.99 2.80
C ALA A 20 -1.72 2.36 2.55
N PRO A 21 -1.18 3.02 3.59
CA PRO A 21 -0.54 4.33 3.46
C PRO A 21 0.71 4.34 2.56
N CYS A 22 1.30 3.17 2.30
CA CYS A 22 2.42 3.00 1.38
C CYS A 22 1.98 2.74 -0.07
N GLU A 23 0.70 2.50 -0.32
CA GLU A 23 0.19 2.38 -1.68
C GLU A 23 -0.01 3.78 -2.27
N SER A 24 0.69 4.04 -3.37
CA SER A 24 0.67 5.33 -4.04
C SER A 24 0.36 5.19 -5.53
N CYS A 25 -0.08 6.30 -6.13
CA CYS A 25 -0.18 6.37 -7.57
C CYS A 25 1.22 6.53 -8.20
N PRO A 26 1.61 5.70 -9.17
CA PRO A 26 2.93 5.81 -9.81
C PRO A 26 3.12 7.12 -10.59
N LYS A 27 2.03 7.81 -10.96
CA LYS A 27 2.08 9.05 -11.74
C LYS A 27 2.22 10.31 -10.89
N CYS A 28 1.42 10.44 -9.83
CA CYS A 28 1.40 11.64 -8.97
C CYS A 28 2.00 11.43 -7.58
N ASN A 29 2.41 10.19 -7.27
CA ASN A 29 2.98 9.79 -5.99
C ASN A 29 2.17 10.26 -4.78
N THR A 30 0.83 10.13 -4.84
CA THR A 30 -0.07 10.40 -3.71
C THR A 30 -0.82 9.14 -3.30
N THR A 31 -1.24 9.07 -2.04
CA THR A 31 -2.15 8.02 -1.56
C THR A 31 -3.51 8.07 -2.25
N TYR A 32 -4.15 6.91 -2.26
CA TYR A 32 -5.52 6.76 -2.73
C TYR A 32 -6.50 7.18 -1.62
N ALA A 33 -7.47 8.03 -1.97
CA ALA A 33 -8.47 8.51 -1.04
C ALA A 33 -9.85 8.63 -1.71
N GLN A 34 -10.91 8.62 -0.89
CA GLN A 34 -12.29 8.86 -1.34
C GLN A 34 -12.57 10.34 -1.58
N HIS A 35 -11.86 11.22 -0.87
CA HIS A 35 -12.04 12.67 -0.92
C HIS A 35 -10.75 13.38 -1.34
N PRO A 36 -10.86 14.48 -2.10
CA PRO A 36 -9.70 15.23 -2.60
C PRO A 36 -8.80 15.77 -1.47
N ASP A 37 -9.37 16.14 -0.33
CA ASP A 37 -8.62 16.65 0.83
C ASP A 37 -7.89 15.57 1.62
N HIS A 38 -8.16 14.29 1.35
CA HIS A 38 -7.60 13.16 2.08
C HIS A 38 -6.39 12.53 1.36
N HIS A 39 -6.04 13.00 0.16
CA HIS A 39 -4.79 12.60 -0.49
C HIS A 39 -3.60 13.13 0.30
N LYS A 40 -2.64 12.24 0.58
CA LYS A 40 -1.40 12.56 1.29
C LYS A 40 -0.22 12.03 0.51
N GLU A 41 0.97 12.48 0.88
CA GLU A 41 2.19 11.82 0.43
C GLU A 41 2.21 10.38 0.99
N PRO A 42 2.60 9.38 0.18
CA PRO A 42 2.65 8.01 0.61
C PRO A 42 3.75 7.83 1.66
N GLN A 43 3.45 7.02 2.67
CA GLN A 43 4.45 6.65 3.65
C GLN A 43 5.37 5.59 3.06
N PRO A 44 6.67 5.61 3.38
CA PRO A 44 7.56 4.53 2.96
C PRO A 44 7.06 3.19 3.50
N HIS A 45 7.33 2.11 2.76
CA HIS A 45 7.02 0.77 3.25
C HIS A 45 7.75 0.51 4.57
N LYS A 46 6.98 0.15 5.60
CA LYS A 46 7.54 -0.28 6.88
C LYS A 46 7.78 -1.79 6.85
N TRP A 47 9.00 -2.18 6.54
CA TRP A 47 9.39 -3.60 6.48
C TRP A 47 9.55 -4.17 7.89
N ILE A 48 8.92 -5.32 8.12
CA ILE A 48 9.08 -6.13 9.34
C ILE A 48 9.56 -7.53 8.97
N THR A 49 10.40 -8.11 9.82
CA THR A 49 10.86 -9.49 9.65
C THR A 49 9.81 -10.45 10.21
N LYS A 50 9.32 -11.36 9.38
CA LYS A 50 8.53 -12.52 9.79
C LYS A 50 9.29 -13.80 9.49
N TYR A 51 8.84 -14.89 10.09
CA TYR A 51 9.39 -16.23 9.85
C TYR A 51 8.33 -17.07 9.15
N ASP A 52 8.77 -17.77 8.10
CA ASP A 52 7.95 -18.75 7.42
C ASP A 52 7.85 -19.99 8.30
N GLN A 53 6.64 -20.36 8.71
CA GLN A 53 6.41 -21.46 9.66
C GLN A 53 6.75 -22.83 9.07
N ASN A 54 6.81 -22.97 7.74
CA ASN A 54 7.09 -24.24 7.08
C ASN A 54 8.58 -24.45 6.84
N THR A 55 9.32 -23.39 6.53
CA THR A 55 10.74 -23.45 6.15
C THR A 55 11.69 -22.89 7.21
N GLY A 56 11.17 -22.17 8.22
CA GLY A 56 11.96 -21.48 9.23
C GLY A 56 12.73 -20.25 8.71
N LYS A 57 12.63 -19.93 7.42
CA LYS A 57 13.34 -18.80 6.82
C LYS A 57 12.69 -17.48 7.20
N SER A 58 13.49 -16.47 7.50
CA SER A 58 13.00 -15.11 7.67
C SER A 58 12.69 -14.48 6.32
N TYR A 59 11.65 -13.64 6.28
CA TYR A 59 11.32 -12.81 5.13
C TYR A 59 10.88 -11.41 5.61
N GLU A 60 11.21 -10.39 4.81
CA GLU A 60 10.74 -9.03 5.04
C GLU A 60 9.38 -8.82 4.36
N ILE A 61 8.40 -8.35 5.13
CA ILE A 61 7.05 -8.05 4.66
C ILE A 61 6.67 -6.64 5.09
N CYS A 62 5.95 -5.90 4.23
CA CYS A 62 5.46 -4.58 4.61
C CYS A 62 4.36 -4.71 5.66
N GLN A 63 4.50 -4.03 6.79
CA GLN A 63 3.49 -3.98 7.85
C GLN A 63 2.15 -3.40 7.35
N TYR A 64 2.19 -2.56 6.31
CA TYR A 64 1.01 -1.83 5.82
C TYR A 64 0.28 -2.58 4.70
N CYS A 65 0.95 -2.92 3.59
CA CYS A 65 0.31 -3.58 2.44
C CYS A 65 0.58 -5.08 2.34
N SER A 66 1.34 -5.66 3.28
CA SER A 66 1.63 -7.10 3.32
C SER A 66 2.35 -7.68 2.10
N VAL A 67 2.90 -6.85 1.21
CA VAL A 67 3.80 -7.32 0.14
C VAL A 67 5.16 -7.71 0.72
N LYS A 68 5.83 -8.69 0.10
CA LYS A 68 7.18 -9.12 0.48
C LYS A 68 8.22 -8.23 -0.21
N LYS A 69 9.31 -7.90 0.47
CA LYS A 69 10.36 -7.02 -0.07
C LYS A 69 11.11 -7.62 -1.27
N ASP A 70 11.28 -8.94 -1.28
CA ASP A 70 11.94 -9.71 -2.35
C ASP A 70 11.01 -10.05 -3.54
N GLY A 71 9.75 -9.62 -3.50
CA GLY A 71 8.74 -9.95 -4.51
C GLY A 71 8.34 -8.74 -5.37
N GLU A 72 9.35 -8.07 -5.94
CA GLU A 72 9.15 -7.05 -6.99
C GLU A 72 8.91 -7.72 -8.35
#